data_AF-A0A814TZX3-F1
#
_entry.id   AF-A0A814TZX3-F1
#
_cell.length_a   1.000
_cell.length_b   1.000
_cell.length_c   1.000
_cell.angle_alpha   90.00
_cell.angle_beta   90.00
_cell.angle_gamma   90.00
#
_symmetry.space_group_name_H-M   'P 1'
#
loop_
_entity.id
_entity.type
_entity.pdbx_description
1 polymer ?
#
loop_
_entity_poly.entity_id
_entity_poly.type
_entity_poly.pdbx_seq_one_letter_code
_entity_poly.pdbx_strand_id
1 'polypeptide(L)'
;MSHFCYNRGCQKKYTPTNDPAQDDTACQYHPGLPYFHDAYKIWSCCQKKSHDFGAFLSLPGCTRGPHQPTKPEEPVAPRATEQEQVVVPKPTIREETPKPRVPVIERPPMDAPLTKMKLTVSTSLQEALEKLAITPKVNTNQKEQFNDEVKPGTSCKHASCGVLYTTVDQEQATPCRFHPGVPIFHEGMKYWSCCQKKTTDFEAFTAQPGCSEGEHLWRVENESSKNEDDPQVLKTSCRYDFHQQGPSVVLSIYAKMPRPDQTQVELNAGRLKVDTRFGTATSTKRFFNEWELFGLIDVNQSTVELLQSKIEIILKKAEPLNWSRLDRPFQIH
;
A
#
# COMPACT_ATOMS: atom_id res chain seq x y z
N MET A 1 10.17 26.09 43.21
CA MET A 1 9.49 25.55 42.01
C MET A 1 10.46 24.63 41.28
N SER A 2 10.01 23.49 40.76
CA SER A 2 10.86 22.58 39.98
C SER A 2 10.89 23.03 38.52
N HIS A 3 12.09 23.09 37.94
CA HIS A 3 12.31 23.46 36.53
C HIS A 3 12.63 22.21 35.71
N PHE A 4 12.18 22.19 34.46
CA PHE A 4 12.51 21.11 33.52
C PHE A 4 13.73 21.51 32.70
N CYS A 5 14.70 20.60 32.55
CA CYS A 5 15.87 20.83 31.71
C CYS A 5 15.55 20.53 30.24
N TYR A 6 15.72 21.53 29.37
CA TYR A 6 15.50 21.41 27.93
C TYR A 6 16.72 20.98 27.12
N ASN A 7 17.86 20.74 27.79
CA ASN A 7 19.02 20.16 27.11
C ASN A 7 18.69 18.74 26.62
N ARG A 8 19.00 18.48 25.34
CA ARG A 8 18.64 17.23 24.64
C ARG A 8 19.30 16.03 25.31
N GLY A 9 18.49 15.08 25.76
CA GLY A 9 18.96 13.87 26.46
C GLY A 9 19.09 13.98 27.98
N CYS A 10 18.84 15.16 28.59
CA CYS A 10 18.84 15.30 30.05
C CYS A 10 17.50 14.88 30.67
N GLN A 11 16.39 15.48 30.23
CA GLN A 11 15.01 15.20 30.67
C GLN A 11 14.74 15.26 32.20
N LYS A 12 15.69 15.78 32.99
CA LYS A 12 15.57 15.87 34.45
C LYS A 12 14.75 17.09 34.87
N LYS A 13 13.98 16.91 35.96
CA LYS A 13 13.43 18.02 36.75
C LYS A 13 14.43 18.34 37.86
N TYR A 14 14.77 19.61 38.02
CA TYR A 14 15.71 20.06 39.05
C TYR A 14 15.11 21.21 39.87
N THR A 15 15.56 21.37 41.10
CA THR A 15 15.24 22.53 41.94
C THR A 15 16.50 23.36 42.13
N PRO A 16 16.44 24.70 42.04
CA PRO A 16 17.61 25.57 42.23
C PRO A 16 18.27 25.47 43.62
N THR A 17 17.65 24.75 44.55
CA THR A 17 18.05 24.65 45.96
C THR A 17 18.82 23.36 46.29
N ASN A 18 18.68 22.29 45.49
CA ASN A 18 19.30 20.99 45.77
C ASN A 18 20.35 20.54 44.73
N ASP A 19 20.33 21.14 43.54
CA ASP A 19 21.36 20.95 42.50
C ASP A 19 21.85 22.35 42.12
N PRO A 20 23.15 22.67 42.27
CA PRO A 20 23.65 23.96 41.82
C PRO A 20 23.46 24.02 40.30
N ALA A 21 22.43 24.74 39.86
CA ALA A 21 22.08 24.95 38.45
C ALA A 21 23.16 25.71 37.64
N GLN A 22 24.39 25.75 38.17
CA GLN A 22 25.48 26.62 37.79
C GLN A 22 26.84 25.89 37.80
N ASP A 23 26.88 24.59 38.14
CA ASP A 23 28.09 23.79 37.97
C ASP A 23 28.14 23.18 36.56
N ASP A 24 29.30 23.24 35.91
CA ASP A 24 29.55 22.77 34.53
C ASP A 24 29.45 21.24 34.39
N THR A 25 29.07 20.54 35.46
CA THR A 25 28.96 19.08 35.49
C THR A 25 27.55 18.53 35.76
N ALA A 26 26.56 19.39 36.05
CA ALA A 26 25.23 19.02 36.54
C ALA A 26 24.32 18.34 35.49
N CYS A 27 24.36 18.80 34.24
CA CYS A 27 23.55 18.27 33.13
C CYS A 27 24.42 17.45 32.20
N GLN A 28 24.03 16.22 31.88
CA GLN A 28 24.62 15.43 30.79
C GLN A 28 23.68 15.45 29.57
N TYR A 29 24.13 15.99 28.44
CA TYR A 29 23.30 16.23 27.27
C TYR A 29 24.05 16.15 25.94
N HIS A 30 23.32 16.20 24.83
CA HIS A 30 23.87 16.30 23.47
C HIS A 30 23.69 17.73 22.94
N PRO A 31 24.76 18.50 22.66
CA PRO A 31 24.67 19.82 22.05
C PRO A 31 24.37 19.73 20.54
N GLY A 32 24.68 18.59 19.92
CA GLY A 32 24.43 18.35 18.50
C GLY A 32 22.97 18.03 18.20
N LEU A 33 22.53 18.39 16.99
CA LEU A 33 21.20 18.03 16.49
C LEU A 33 21.14 16.54 16.11
N PRO A 34 19.96 15.91 16.25
CA PRO A 34 19.72 14.58 15.71
C PRO A 34 19.71 14.67 14.18
N TYR A 35 20.33 13.71 13.51
CA TYR A 35 20.19 13.51 12.08
C TYR A 35 19.91 12.05 11.77
N PHE A 36 19.24 11.80 10.65
CA PHE A 36 18.73 10.49 10.29
C PHE A 36 19.32 10.07 8.94
N HIS A 37 20.04 8.94 8.92
CA HIS A 37 20.72 8.42 7.73
C HIS A 37 20.77 6.89 7.79
N ASP A 38 20.49 6.20 6.68
CA ASP A 38 20.53 4.72 6.57
C ASP A 38 19.82 3.97 7.72
N ALA A 39 18.58 4.37 8.03
CA ALA A 39 17.77 3.87 9.16
C ALA A 39 18.33 4.12 10.57
N TYR A 40 19.53 4.69 10.67
CA TYR A 40 20.12 5.12 11.94
C TYR A 40 19.65 6.52 12.33
N LYS A 41 19.48 6.69 13.65
CA LYS A 41 19.24 7.95 14.33
C LYS A 41 20.52 8.31 15.05
N ILE A 42 21.12 9.44 14.70
CA ILE A 42 22.50 9.75 15.06
C ILE A 42 22.59 11.13 15.71
N TRP A 43 23.32 11.23 16.83
CA TRP A 43 23.67 12.50 17.44
C TRP A 43 24.89 13.09 16.76
N SER A 44 24.75 14.26 16.10
CA SER A 44 25.88 14.91 15.41
C SER A 44 27.06 15.24 16.34
N CYS A 45 26.85 15.43 17.65
CA CYS A 45 27.93 15.74 18.60
C CYS A 45 28.91 14.59 18.84
N CYS A 46 28.47 13.34 18.74
CA CYS A 46 29.24 12.19 19.21
C CYS A 46 29.10 10.94 18.34
N GLN A 47 28.33 11.03 17.25
CA GLN A 47 28.08 9.95 16.30
C GLN A 47 27.50 8.67 16.92
N LYS A 48 26.98 8.74 18.16
CA LYS A 48 26.21 7.65 18.76
C LYS A 48 24.94 7.43 17.94
N LYS A 49 24.69 6.18 17.59
CA LYS A 49 23.64 5.78 16.66
C LYS A 49 22.74 4.69 17.23
N SER A 50 21.47 4.70 16.84
CA SER A 50 20.48 3.67 17.18
C SER A 50 19.52 3.47 16.02
N HIS A 51 19.06 2.23 15.82
CA HIS A 51 17.98 1.92 14.89
C HIS A 51 16.59 2.20 15.49
N ASP A 52 16.44 2.11 16.82
CA ASP A 52 15.19 2.40 17.52
C ASP A 52 15.11 3.85 18.03
N PHE A 53 13.92 4.46 17.94
CA PHE A 53 13.71 5.87 18.34
C PHE A 53 13.73 6.06 19.86
N GLY A 54 13.15 5.13 20.61
CA GLY A 54 13.17 5.17 22.08
C GLY A 54 14.60 5.05 22.60
N ALA A 55 15.32 4.03 22.14
CA ALA A 55 16.73 3.81 22.49
C ALA A 55 17.61 5.00 22.10
N PHE A 56 17.35 5.67 20.97
CA PHE A 56 18.07 6.87 20.54
C PHE A 56 17.91 8.04 21.52
N LEU A 57 16.68 8.31 21.96
CA LEU A 57 16.39 9.38 22.93
C LEU A 57 16.96 9.08 24.33
N SER A 58 17.11 7.80 24.67
CA SER A 58 17.71 7.35 25.92
C SER A 58 19.24 7.30 25.92
N LEU A 59 19.91 7.59 24.79
CA LEU A 59 21.37 7.61 24.73
C LEU A 59 21.95 8.70 25.63
N PRO A 60 22.87 8.37 26.56
CA PRO A 60 23.42 9.35 27.49
C PRO A 60 24.19 10.43 26.74
N GLY A 61 23.97 11.68 27.17
CA GLY A 61 24.60 12.88 26.62
C GLY A 61 26.12 12.77 26.48
N CYS A 62 26.66 13.39 25.43
CA CYS A 62 28.09 13.43 25.13
C CYS A 62 28.83 14.56 25.86
N THR A 63 28.12 15.55 26.39
CA THR A 63 28.66 16.77 27.00
C THR A 63 28.08 16.99 28.39
N ARG A 64 28.85 17.60 29.28
CA ARG A 64 28.39 18.07 30.58
C ARG A 64 28.34 19.60 30.62
N GLY A 65 27.37 20.16 31.35
CA GLY A 65 27.21 21.61 31.49
C GLY A 65 26.06 21.96 32.44
N PRO A 66 25.69 23.24 32.55
CA PRO A 66 24.53 23.65 33.33
C PRO A 66 23.20 23.21 32.69
N HIS A 67 22.13 23.11 33.50
CA HIS A 67 20.78 22.84 33.01
C HIS A 67 20.20 24.05 32.28
N GLN A 68 19.47 23.83 31.17
CA GLN A 68 18.75 24.90 30.46
C GLN A 68 17.28 24.95 30.88
N PRO A 69 16.83 26.00 31.61
CA PRO A 69 15.45 26.13 32.08
C PRO A 69 14.48 26.63 31.00
N THR A 70 14.99 27.23 29.92
CA THR A 70 14.16 27.82 28.86
C THR A 70 13.95 26.82 27.73
N LYS A 71 12.70 26.59 27.33
CA LYS A 71 12.39 25.85 26.11
C LYS A 71 13.00 26.62 24.92
N PRO A 72 13.95 26.04 24.16
CA PRO A 72 14.40 26.66 22.92
C PRO A 72 13.20 26.81 21.98
N GLU A 73 13.10 27.94 21.28
CA GLU A 73 12.08 28.13 20.24
C GLU A 73 12.21 27.00 19.22
N GLU A 74 11.07 26.37 18.89
CA GLU A 74 11.05 25.32 17.88
C GLU A 74 11.50 25.92 16.55
N PRO A 75 12.51 25.35 15.86
CA PRO A 75 12.94 25.89 14.59
C PRO A 75 11.77 25.81 13.61
N VAL A 76 11.25 26.98 13.26
CA VAL A 76 10.24 27.12 12.21
C VAL A 76 10.86 26.56 10.94
N ALA A 77 10.24 25.54 10.36
CA ALA A 77 10.70 24.96 9.11
C ALA A 77 10.91 26.10 8.08
N PRO A 78 12.11 26.24 7.49
CA PRO A 78 12.36 27.34 6.58
C PRO A 78 11.48 27.13 5.33
N ARG A 79 10.51 28.03 5.18
CA ARG A 79 9.82 28.25 3.91
C ARG A 79 10.84 28.89 2.97
N ALA A 80 11.04 28.28 1.81
CA ALA A 80 11.93 28.82 0.79
C ALA A 80 11.47 30.22 0.36
N THR A 81 12.34 31.22 0.57
CA THR A 81 12.26 32.53 -0.08
C THR A 81 13.68 33.02 -0.34
N GLU A 82 13.85 33.58 -1.53
CA GLU A 82 15.10 34.00 -2.15
C GLU A 82 15.66 35.32 -1.56
N GLN A 83 16.97 35.50 -1.78
CA GLN A 83 17.79 36.73 -1.66
C GLN A 83 18.21 37.11 -0.21
N GLU A 84 19.46 37.42 0.12
CA GLU A 84 20.42 38.30 -0.57
C GLU A 84 21.88 37.99 -0.13
N GLN A 85 22.84 38.14 -1.02
CA GLN A 85 24.25 37.76 -0.86
C GLN A 85 25.06 38.84 -0.13
N VAL A 86 25.86 38.44 0.88
CA VAL A 86 27.02 39.21 1.35
C VAL A 86 28.28 38.38 1.10
N VAL A 87 29.14 38.88 0.22
CA VAL A 87 30.37 38.27 -0.26
C VAL A 87 31.49 38.44 0.78
N VAL A 88 32.09 37.34 1.21
CA VAL A 88 33.44 37.32 1.82
C VAL A 88 34.26 36.25 1.07
N PRO A 89 35.38 36.60 0.41
CA PRO A 89 36.09 35.64 -0.42
C PRO A 89 37.02 34.78 0.43
N LYS A 90 36.72 33.48 0.52
CA LYS A 90 37.66 32.45 0.98
C LYS A 90 38.02 31.57 -0.23
N PRO A 91 39.32 31.30 -0.50
CA PRO A 91 39.73 30.61 -1.72
C PRO A 91 39.11 29.21 -1.73
N THR A 92 38.19 29.00 -2.66
CA THR A 92 37.54 27.71 -2.87
C THR A 92 38.39 26.96 -3.88
N ILE A 93 39.23 26.03 -3.41
CA ILE A 93 39.51 24.85 -4.23
C ILE A 93 38.16 24.14 -4.30
N ARG A 94 37.45 24.31 -5.43
CA ARG A 94 36.28 23.51 -5.74
C ARG A 94 36.74 22.09 -5.95
N GLU A 95 36.77 21.33 -4.87
CA GLU A 95 36.58 19.89 -4.98
C GLU A 95 35.09 19.72 -5.33
N GLU A 96 34.79 19.84 -6.62
CA GLU A 96 33.56 19.30 -7.17
C GLU A 96 33.62 17.80 -6.86
N THR A 97 33.03 17.41 -5.74
CA THR A 97 32.64 16.02 -5.55
C THR A 97 31.86 15.66 -6.80
N PRO A 98 32.35 14.72 -7.63
CA PRO A 98 31.60 14.32 -8.81
C PRO A 98 30.28 13.81 -8.27
N LYS A 99 29.18 14.52 -8.53
CA LYS A 99 27.86 13.90 -8.43
C LYS A 99 28.01 12.60 -9.21
N PRO A 100 27.74 11.43 -8.62
CA PRO A 100 27.70 10.21 -9.40
C PRO A 100 26.79 10.52 -10.59
N ARG A 101 27.36 10.53 -11.81
CA ARG A 101 26.56 10.55 -13.03
C ARG A 101 25.88 9.18 -13.04
N VAL A 102 24.81 9.04 -12.27
CA VAL A 102 23.87 7.95 -12.53
C VAL A 102 23.40 8.23 -13.95
N PRO A 103 23.65 7.33 -14.91
CA PRO A 103 23.14 7.51 -16.25
C PRO A 103 21.63 7.73 -16.11
N VAL A 104 21.15 8.89 -16.59
CA VAL A 104 19.71 9.15 -16.65
C VAL A 104 19.19 8.20 -17.70
N ILE A 105 18.62 7.08 -17.26
CA ILE A 105 17.99 6.13 -18.15
C ILE A 105 16.70 6.80 -18.61
N GLU A 106 16.62 7.14 -19.89
CA GLU A 106 15.41 7.76 -20.45
C GLU A 106 14.26 6.75 -20.39
N ARG A 107 13.12 7.21 -19.89
CA ARG A 107 11.90 6.40 -19.84
C ARG A 107 11.44 6.13 -21.27
N PRO A 108 11.13 4.87 -21.63
CA PRO A 108 10.56 4.56 -22.93
C PRO A 108 9.24 5.30 -23.14
N PRO A 109 8.90 5.67 -24.38
CA PRO A 109 7.61 6.26 -24.68
C PRO A 109 6.47 5.28 -24.35
N MET A 110 5.27 5.80 -24.13
CA MET A 110 4.14 4.99 -23.66
C MET A 110 3.77 3.86 -24.63
N ASP A 111 3.94 4.06 -25.93
CA ASP A 111 3.66 3.11 -27.00
C ASP A 111 4.79 2.09 -27.24
N ALA A 112 5.88 2.15 -26.47
CA ALA A 112 6.98 1.20 -26.57
C ALA A 112 6.48 -0.25 -26.37
N PRO A 113 6.98 -1.20 -27.17
CA PRO A 113 6.48 -2.57 -27.17
C PRO A 113 6.67 -3.24 -25.79
N LEU A 114 5.69 -4.04 -25.40
CA LEU A 114 5.74 -4.86 -24.19
C LEU A 114 6.33 -6.24 -24.52
N THR A 115 7.13 -6.78 -23.60
CA THR A 115 7.71 -8.11 -23.69
C THR A 115 6.92 -9.08 -22.82
N LYS A 116 6.50 -10.23 -23.38
CA LYS A 116 5.80 -11.28 -22.63
C LYS A 116 6.76 -11.98 -21.68
N MET A 117 6.39 -12.06 -20.40
CA MET A 117 7.20 -12.70 -19.37
C MET A 117 6.96 -14.20 -19.32
N LYS A 118 8.03 -14.96 -19.02
CA LYS A 118 7.92 -16.38 -18.70
C LYS A 118 7.27 -16.53 -17.32
N LEU A 119 6.25 -17.38 -17.26
CA LEU A 119 5.53 -17.68 -16.02
C LEU A 119 6.12 -18.94 -15.37
N THR A 120 6.50 -18.83 -14.10
CA THR A 120 6.86 -19.99 -13.27
C THR A 120 5.63 -20.40 -12.47
N VAL A 121 5.23 -21.67 -12.54
CA VAL A 121 4.04 -22.19 -11.82
C VAL A 121 4.50 -22.99 -10.62
N SER A 122 4.00 -22.69 -9.43
CA SER A 122 4.34 -23.45 -8.24
C SER A 122 3.74 -24.86 -8.28
N THR A 123 4.42 -25.81 -7.64
CA THR A 123 3.93 -27.19 -7.49
C THR A 123 2.56 -27.24 -6.82
N SER A 124 2.36 -26.42 -5.79
CA SER A 124 1.06 -26.30 -5.09
C SER A 124 -0.09 -25.85 -5.98
N LEU A 125 0.16 -24.94 -6.92
CA LEU A 125 -0.84 -24.51 -7.89
C LEU A 125 -1.12 -25.60 -8.93
N GLN A 126 -0.07 -26.26 -9.43
CA GLN A 126 -0.21 -27.38 -10.37
C GLN A 126 -1.10 -28.49 -9.78
N GLU A 127 -0.78 -28.96 -8.57
CA GLU A 127 -1.57 -29.99 -7.87
C GLU A 127 -3.02 -29.56 -7.63
N ALA A 128 -3.24 -28.29 -7.29
CA ALA A 128 -4.58 -27.77 -7.04
C ALA A 128 -5.43 -27.69 -8.32
N LEU A 129 -4.81 -27.36 -9.46
CA LEU A 129 -5.48 -27.36 -10.77
C LEU A 129 -5.77 -28.79 -11.25
N GLU A 130 -4.84 -29.72 -11.05
CA GLU A 130 -5.04 -31.14 -11.37
C GLU A 130 -6.18 -31.75 -10.55
N LYS A 131 -6.24 -31.48 -9.24
CA LYS A 131 -7.36 -31.94 -8.39
C LYS A 131 -8.72 -31.45 -8.89
N LEU A 132 -8.80 -30.22 -9.38
CA LEU A 132 -10.01 -29.67 -10.00
C LEU A 132 -10.35 -30.32 -11.34
N ALA A 133 -9.34 -30.80 -12.08
CA ALA A 133 -9.54 -31.53 -13.33
C ALA A 133 -9.95 -33.00 -13.13
N ILE A 134 -9.51 -33.62 -12.02
CA ILE A 134 -9.74 -35.05 -11.71
C ILE A 134 -11.08 -35.29 -11.00
N THR A 135 -11.65 -34.30 -10.31
CA THR A 135 -13.04 -34.42 -9.82
C THR A 135 -13.94 -34.79 -11.00
N PRO A 136 -14.61 -35.96 -10.96
CA PRO A 136 -15.40 -36.41 -12.09
C PRO A 136 -16.39 -35.31 -12.46
N LYS A 137 -16.43 -34.96 -13.75
CA LYS A 137 -17.63 -34.39 -14.34
C LYS A 137 -18.73 -35.42 -14.06
N VAL A 138 -19.46 -35.27 -12.95
CA VAL A 138 -20.75 -35.91 -12.83
C VAL A 138 -21.50 -35.35 -14.03
N ASN A 139 -21.72 -36.21 -15.01
CA ASN A 139 -22.54 -35.95 -16.17
C ASN A 139 -23.95 -35.67 -15.68
N THR A 140 -24.21 -34.45 -15.21
CA THR A 140 -25.52 -33.85 -15.39
C THR A 140 -25.56 -33.46 -16.86
N ASN A 141 -25.84 -34.44 -17.72
CA ASN A 141 -26.50 -34.19 -18.98
C ASN A 141 -27.88 -33.62 -18.65
N GLN A 142 -27.91 -32.37 -18.26
CA GLN A 142 -29.04 -31.50 -18.52
C GLN A 142 -28.47 -30.45 -19.45
N LYS A 143 -28.98 -30.44 -20.68
CA LYS A 143 -29.04 -29.20 -21.45
C LYS A 143 -29.72 -28.21 -20.51
N GLU A 144 -28.96 -27.38 -19.82
CA GLU A 144 -29.51 -26.22 -19.13
C GLU A 144 -30.02 -25.31 -20.25
N GLN A 145 -31.26 -25.55 -20.65
CA GLN A 145 -32.13 -24.44 -21.01
C GLN A 145 -31.97 -23.42 -19.90
N PHE A 146 -31.54 -22.22 -20.28
CA PHE A 146 -31.62 -21.02 -19.45
C PHE A 146 -33.00 -21.00 -18.81
N ASN A 147 -33.08 -21.33 -17.52
CA ASN A 147 -34.27 -21.17 -16.73
C ASN A 147 -33.95 -20.18 -15.61
N ASP A 148 -34.80 -19.16 -15.54
CA ASP A 148 -34.50 -17.81 -15.07
C ASP A 148 -34.66 -17.63 -13.55
N GLU A 149 -34.39 -18.68 -12.75
CA GLU A 149 -34.86 -18.75 -11.36
C GLU A 149 -33.72 -18.65 -10.33
N VAL A 150 -33.79 -17.62 -9.47
CA VAL A 150 -32.85 -17.43 -8.35
C VAL A 150 -33.02 -18.56 -7.34
N LYS A 151 -31.94 -19.20 -6.91
CA LYS A 151 -32.01 -20.31 -5.94
C LYS A 151 -32.31 -19.81 -4.52
N PRO A 152 -33.26 -20.43 -3.77
CA PRO A 152 -33.47 -20.17 -2.36
C PRO A 152 -32.16 -20.26 -1.55
N GLY A 153 -31.93 -19.32 -0.64
CA GLY A 153 -30.71 -19.14 0.13
C GLY A 153 -29.69 -18.16 -0.47
N THR A 154 -29.96 -17.59 -1.65
CA THR A 154 -29.08 -16.57 -2.26
C THR A 154 -29.10 -15.28 -1.44
N SER A 155 -27.95 -14.81 -0.97
CA SER A 155 -27.87 -13.55 -0.21
C SER A 155 -27.92 -12.31 -1.11
N CYS A 156 -28.62 -11.27 -0.65
CA CYS A 156 -28.68 -9.96 -1.28
C CYS A 156 -27.26 -9.37 -1.39
N LYS A 157 -26.93 -8.84 -2.57
CA LYS A 157 -25.60 -8.34 -2.92
C LYS A 157 -25.38 -6.88 -2.55
N HIS A 158 -26.44 -6.16 -2.17
CA HIS A 158 -26.31 -4.82 -1.64
C HIS A 158 -25.58 -4.81 -0.28
N ALA A 159 -24.70 -3.82 -0.09
CA ALA A 159 -23.96 -3.63 1.16
C ALA A 159 -24.92 -3.52 2.35
N SER A 160 -24.55 -4.11 3.50
CA SER A 160 -25.31 -4.15 4.77
C SER A 160 -26.70 -4.81 4.75
N CYS A 161 -27.21 -5.28 3.62
CA CYS A 161 -28.55 -5.89 3.58
C CYS A 161 -28.56 -7.30 4.21
N GLY A 162 -27.75 -8.22 3.67
CA GLY A 162 -27.58 -9.56 4.23
C GLY A 162 -28.79 -10.50 4.19
N VAL A 163 -29.95 -10.04 3.68
CA VAL A 163 -31.17 -10.85 3.55
C VAL A 163 -30.93 -12.02 2.60
N LEU A 164 -31.49 -13.19 2.93
CA LEU A 164 -31.44 -14.39 2.11
C LEU A 164 -32.74 -14.51 1.29
N TYR A 165 -32.60 -14.80 0.01
CA TYR A 165 -33.72 -15.06 -0.90
C TYR A 165 -34.46 -16.31 -0.43
N THR A 166 -35.74 -16.17 -0.11
CA THR A 166 -36.67 -17.27 0.18
C THR A 166 -37.57 -17.52 -1.03
N THR A 167 -38.48 -18.52 -0.96
CA THR A 167 -39.42 -18.79 -2.05
C THR A 167 -40.26 -17.55 -2.39
N VAL A 168 -40.70 -17.48 -3.65
CA VAL A 168 -41.27 -16.32 -4.39
C VAL A 168 -42.35 -15.51 -3.66
N ASP A 169 -42.99 -16.05 -2.62
CA ASP A 169 -44.09 -15.40 -1.88
C ASP A 169 -43.67 -14.39 -0.80
N GLN A 170 -42.40 -13.97 -0.74
CA GLN A 170 -41.94 -12.92 0.18
C GLN A 170 -41.28 -11.70 -0.48
N GLU A 171 -41.39 -11.57 -1.81
CA GLU A 171 -40.91 -10.39 -2.56
C GLU A 171 -41.52 -9.06 -2.06
N GLN A 172 -42.51 -9.10 -1.15
CA GLN A 172 -43.24 -7.92 -0.67
C GLN A 172 -43.10 -7.62 0.83
N ALA A 173 -42.37 -8.40 1.62
CA ALA A 173 -42.44 -8.24 3.08
C ALA A 173 -41.38 -7.30 3.69
N THR A 174 -40.19 -7.14 3.09
CA THR A 174 -39.17 -6.23 3.64
C THR A 174 -38.36 -5.50 2.57
N PRO A 175 -38.32 -4.14 2.57
CA PRO A 175 -37.49 -3.38 1.63
C PRO A 175 -36.00 -3.65 1.90
N CYS A 176 -35.19 -3.71 0.84
CA CYS A 176 -33.75 -3.84 0.94
C CYS A 176 -33.17 -2.58 1.57
N ARG A 177 -32.57 -2.68 2.76
CA ARG A 177 -31.85 -1.58 3.40
C ARG A 177 -30.36 -1.71 3.16
N PHE A 178 -29.78 -0.76 2.44
CA PHE A 178 -28.39 -0.83 2.03
C PHE A 178 -27.67 0.52 1.99
N HIS A 179 -26.34 0.46 1.86
CA HIS A 179 -25.51 1.63 1.57
C HIS A 179 -25.16 1.66 0.06
N PRO A 180 -25.55 2.71 -0.70
CA PRO A 180 -25.12 2.91 -2.08
C PRO A 180 -23.68 3.45 -2.17
N GLY A 181 -23.12 3.92 -1.04
CA GLY A 181 -21.76 4.40 -0.94
C GLY A 181 -20.73 3.29 -0.73
N VAL A 182 -19.46 3.66 -0.71
CA VAL A 182 -18.33 2.76 -0.49
C VAL A 182 -17.81 2.88 0.95
N PRO A 183 -17.20 1.82 1.51
CA PRO A 183 -16.54 1.90 2.81
C PRO A 183 -15.31 2.82 2.75
N ILE A 184 -15.15 3.70 3.74
CA ILE A 184 -13.99 4.57 3.90
C ILE A 184 -13.34 4.30 5.26
N PHE A 185 -12.03 4.04 5.24
CA PHE A 185 -11.19 3.86 6.42
C PHE A 185 -10.06 4.89 6.41
N HIS A 186 -10.19 5.97 7.19
CA HIS A 186 -9.15 6.99 7.36
C HIS A 186 -8.94 7.30 8.84
N GLU A 187 -7.70 7.49 9.27
CA GLU A 187 -7.36 7.98 10.62
C GLU A 187 -8.03 7.20 11.77
N GLY A 188 -8.16 5.87 11.62
CA GLY A 188 -8.83 5.01 12.61
C GLY A 188 -10.36 5.07 12.60
N MET A 189 -10.96 5.93 11.77
CA MET A 189 -12.40 6.03 11.56
C MET A 189 -12.85 5.17 10.37
N LYS A 190 -14.05 4.61 10.48
CA LYS A 190 -14.70 3.72 9.53
C LYS A 190 -16.12 4.22 9.26
N TYR A 191 -16.49 4.41 7.99
CA TYR A 191 -17.83 4.90 7.63
C TYR A 191 -18.16 4.64 6.16
N TRP A 192 -19.44 4.72 5.82
CA TRP A 192 -19.91 4.67 4.43
C TRP A 192 -19.93 6.07 3.81
N SER A 193 -19.47 6.22 2.56
CA SER A 193 -19.48 7.52 1.88
C SER A 193 -20.89 8.11 1.72
N CYS A 194 -21.96 7.29 1.70
CA CYS A 194 -23.34 7.75 1.55
C CYS A 194 -23.88 8.56 2.74
N CYS A 195 -23.49 8.17 3.96
CA CYS A 195 -24.13 8.67 5.19
C CYS A 195 -23.14 9.12 6.26
N GLN A 196 -21.86 8.80 6.07
CA GLN A 196 -20.74 9.25 6.89
C GLN A 196 -20.91 9.02 8.40
N LYS A 197 -21.65 7.98 8.79
CA LYS A 197 -21.78 7.53 10.18
C LYS A 197 -20.46 6.91 10.64
N LYS A 198 -19.64 7.69 11.35
CA LYS A 198 -18.29 7.30 11.75
C LYS A 198 -18.28 6.39 12.97
N THR A 199 -17.52 5.30 12.89
CA THR A 199 -17.18 4.44 14.01
C THR A 199 -15.68 4.18 14.03
N THR A 200 -15.11 3.94 15.20
CA THR A 200 -13.73 3.47 15.33
C THR A 200 -13.67 1.95 15.34
N ASP A 201 -14.73 1.29 15.79
CA ASP A 201 -14.88 -0.16 15.82
C ASP A 201 -15.39 -0.74 14.48
N PHE A 202 -14.84 -1.89 14.08
CA PHE A 202 -15.15 -2.55 12.80
C PHE A 202 -16.45 -3.34 12.84
N GLU A 203 -16.76 -3.97 13.97
CA GLU A 203 -18.01 -4.72 14.14
C GLU A 203 -19.20 -3.75 14.12
N ALA A 204 -19.07 -2.62 14.82
CA ALA A 204 -20.01 -1.51 14.77
C ALA A 204 -20.18 -0.92 13.37
N PHE A 205 -19.11 -0.87 12.56
CA PHE A 205 -19.18 -0.45 11.14
C PHE A 205 -19.96 -1.44 10.28
N THR A 206 -19.69 -2.74 10.45
CA THR A 206 -20.31 -3.82 9.68
C THR A 206 -21.79 -3.97 10.02
N ALA A 207 -22.15 -3.73 11.28
CA ALA A 207 -23.52 -3.76 11.78
C ALA A 207 -24.33 -2.49 11.46
N GLN A 208 -23.75 -1.47 10.80
CA GLN A 208 -24.50 -0.27 10.44
C GLN A 208 -25.66 -0.61 9.49
N PRO A 209 -26.89 -0.21 9.83
CA PRO A 209 -28.02 -0.41 8.93
C PRO A 209 -27.89 0.50 7.72
N GLY A 210 -28.31 -0.01 6.57
CA GLY A 210 -28.32 0.71 5.30
C GLY A 210 -28.92 2.11 5.39
N CYS A 211 -28.34 3.05 4.65
CA CYS A 211 -28.77 4.46 4.60
C CYS A 211 -29.85 4.71 3.53
N SER A 212 -30.16 3.72 2.70
CA SER A 212 -31.12 3.80 1.60
C SER A 212 -31.98 2.54 1.53
N GLU A 213 -33.17 2.68 0.94
CA GLU A 213 -34.12 1.58 0.74
C GLU A 213 -34.34 1.32 -0.76
N GLY A 214 -34.55 0.08 -1.15
CA GLY A 214 -34.84 -0.30 -2.53
C GLY A 214 -35.18 -1.78 -2.68
N GLU A 215 -35.13 -2.28 -3.90
CA GLU A 215 -35.31 -3.70 -4.20
C GLU A 215 -34.04 -4.50 -3.89
N HIS A 216 -34.21 -5.77 -3.53
CA HIS A 216 -33.08 -6.63 -3.22
C HIS A 216 -32.31 -6.97 -4.49
N LEU A 217 -30.98 -6.83 -4.42
CA LEU A 217 -30.10 -7.19 -5.52
C LEU A 217 -29.69 -8.65 -5.40
N TRP A 218 -30.48 -9.56 -5.98
CA TRP A 218 -30.17 -10.99 -6.00
C TRP A 218 -29.16 -11.37 -7.06
N ARG A 219 -29.17 -10.62 -8.17
CA ARG A 219 -28.25 -10.75 -9.31
C ARG A 219 -27.56 -9.41 -9.51
N VAL A 220 -26.24 -9.42 -9.75
CA VAL A 220 -25.54 -8.22 -10.21
C VAL A 220 -25.67 -8.20 -11.73
N GLU A 221 -26.76 -7.65 -12.26
CA GLU A 221 -26.88 -7.34 -13.67
C GLU A 221 -26.12 -6.06 -13.97
N ASN A 222 -24.81 -6.19 -14.14
CA ASN A 222 -23.98 -5.08 -14.58
C ASN A 222 -23.51 -5.41 -16.00
N GLU A 223 -24.04 -4.70 -17.00
CA GLU A 223 -23.52 -4.73 -18.38
C GLU A 223 -22.00 -4.45 -18.42
N SER A 224 -21.48 -3.71 -17.43
CA SER A 224 -20.06 -3.42 -17.22
C SER A 224 -19.23 -4.57 -16.63
N SER A 225 -19.86 -5.69 -16.22
CA SER A 225 -19.18 -6.90 -15.72
C SER A 225 -19.01 -7.98 -16.78
N LYS A 226 -19.70 -7.83 -17.93
CA LYS A 226 -19.53 -8.74 -19.06
C LYS A 226 -18.19 -8.45 -19.72
N ASN A 227 -17.41 -9.49 -19.94
CA ASN A 227 -16.23 -9.39 -20.76
C ASN A 227 -16.66 -9.31 -22.22
N GLU A 228 -16.14 -8.36 -23.00
CA GLU A 228 -16.48 -8.22 -24.43
C GLU A 228 -16.16 -9.49 -25.23
N ASP A 229 -15.13 -10.24 -24.80
CA ASP A 229 -14.71 -11.50 -25.44
C ASP A 229 -15.47 -12.75 -24.96
N ASP A 230 -16.08 -12.72 -23.76
CA ASP A 230 -16.68 -13.90 -23.12
C ASP A 230 -17.69 -13.51 -22.01
N PRO A 231 -19.00 -13.47 -22.32
CA PRO A 231 -20.04 -13.05 -21.38
C PRO A 231 -20.14 -13.90 -20.10
N GLN A 232 -19.53 -15.10 -20.06
CA GLN A 232 -19.50 -15.96 -18.87
C GLN A 232 -18.40 -15.58 -17.86
N VAL A 233 -17.46 -14.69 -18.23
CA VAL A 233 -16.36 -14.29 -17.36
C VAL A 233 -16.60 -12.91 -16.78
N LEU A 234 -16.76 -12.83 -15.45
CA LEU A 234 -16.94 -11.57 -14.76
C LEU A 234 -15.62 -10.79 -14.72
N LYS A 235 -15.61 -9.58 -15.29
CA LYS A 235 -14.52 -8.61 -15.08
C LYS A 235 -14.52 -8.20 -13.60
N THR A 236 -13.38 -8.34 -12.93
CA THR A 236 -13.27 -8.05 -11.48
C THR A 236 -12.00 -7.26 -11.16
N SER A 237 -12.04 -6.42 -10.11
CA SER A 237 -10.85 -5.80 -9.53
C SER A 237 -10.25 -6.73 -8.47
N CYS A 238 -9.05 -7.25 -8.71
CA CYS A 238 -8.29 -7.96 -7.67
C CYS A 238 -7.73 -6.95 -6.66
N ARG A 239 -7.70 -7.33 -5.38
CA ARG A 239 -6.79 -6.70 -4.42
C ARG A 239 -5.36 -7.00 -4.85
N TYR A 240 -4.48 -6.02 -4.74
CA TYR A 240 -3.04 -6.21 -4.87
C TYR A 240 -2.31 -5.34 -3.85
N ASP A 241 -1.09 -5.72 -3.51
CA ASP A 241 -0.16 -4.92 -2.70
C ASP A 241 1.24 -5.01 -3.28
N PHE A 242 2.10 -4.07 -2.91
CA PHE A 242 3.52 -4.14 -3.26
C PHE A 242 4.39 -3.79 -2.05
N HIS A 243 5.58 -4.35 -2.03
CA HIS A 243 6.63 -3.99 -1.09
C HIS A 243 7.98 -3.95 -1.81
N GLN A 244 9.01 -3.45 -1.12
CA GLN A 244 10.35 -3.33 -1.67
C GLN A 244 11.33 -4.19 -0.89
N GLN A 245 12.16 -4.96 -1.60
CA GLN A 245 13.20 -5.80 -1.02
C GLN A 245 14.52 -5.52 -1.76
N GLY A 246 15.38 -4.72 -1.14
CA GLY A 246 16.64 -4.29 -1.73
C GLY A 246 16.44 -3.65 -3.12
N PRO A 247 17.04 -4.21 -4.20
CA PRO A 247 16.93 -3.68 -5.55
C PRO A 247 15.64 -4.11 -6.28
N SER A 248 14.67 -4.71 -5.59
CA SER A 248 13.45 -5.25 -6.22
C SER A 248 12.18 -4.64 -5.63
N VAL A 249 11.16 -4.56 -6.47
CA VAL A 249 9.77 -4.30 -6.08
C VAL A 249 8.99 -5.60 -6.26
N VAL A 250 8.30 -6.06 -5.23
CA VAL A 250 7.52 -7.29 -5.25
C VAL A 250 6.04 -6.90 -5.25
N LEU A 251 5.32 -7.22 -6.33
CA LEU A 251 3.89 -7.00 -6.50
C LEU A 251 3.15 -8.32 -6.30
N SER A 252 2.23 -8.35 -5.33
CA SER A 252 1.35 -9.49 -5.06
C SER A 252 -0.08 -9.17 -5.51
N ILE A 253 -0.59 -9.91 -6.49
CA ILE A 253 -1.97 -9.81 -6.98
C ILE A 253 -2.77 -11.01 -6.46
N TYR A 254 -3.80 -10.78 -5.64
CA TYR A 254 -4.57 -11.85 -5.01
C TYR A 254 -5.65 -12.38 -5.97
N ALA A 255 -5.19 -13.18 -6.93
CA ALA A 255 -6.01 -13.99 -7.82
C ALA A 255 -5.88 -15.47 -7.40
N LYS A 256 -6.86 -16.00 -6.68
CA LYS A 256 -6.85 -17.39 -6.20
C LYS A 256 -7.06 -18.35 -7.36
N MET A 257 -6.19 -19.34 -7.51
CA MET A 257 -6.17 -20.31 -8.61
C MET A 257 -6.02 -19.63 -9.99
N PRO A 258 -4.91 -18.91 -10.25
CA PRO A 258 -4.67 -18.36 -11.57
C PRO A 258 -4.43 -19.50 -12.57
N ARG A 259 -4.94 -19.34 -13.79
CA ARG A 259 -4.81 -20.34 -14.86
C ARG A 259 -3.60 -20.00 -15.73
N PRO A 260 -2.53 -20.82 -15.74
CA PRO A 260 -1.30 -20.48 -16.45
C PRO A 260 -1.48 -20.28 -17.96
N ASP A 261 -2.35 -21.09 -18.58
CA ASP A 261 -2.71 -21.03 -20.00
C ASP A 261 -3.53 -19.79 -20.37
N GLN A 262 -4.17 -19.15 -19.39
CA GLN A 262 -5.00 -17.95 -19.55
C GLN A 262 -4.45 -16.77 -18.73
N THR A 263 -3.14 -16.76 -18.49
CA THR A 263 -2.44 -15.68 -17.80
C THR A 263 -1.35 -15.12 -18.71
N GLN A 264 -1.30 -13.80 -18.82
CA GLN A 264 -0.31 -13.07 -19.58
C GLN A 264 0.18 -11.89 -18.74
N VAL A 265 1.50 -11.82 -18.57
CA VAL A 265 2.17 -10.70 -17.91
C VAL A 265 3.15 -10.12 -18.92
N GLU A 266 3.03 -8.83 -19.22
CA GLU A 266 3.85 -8.14 -20.19
C GLU A 266 4.50 -6.90 -19.58
N LEU A 267 5.79 -6.72 -19.86
CA LEU A 267 6.62 -5.69 -19.25
C LEU A 267 7.41 -4.92 -20.32
N ASN A 268 7.59 -3.63 -20.10
CA ASN A 268 8.73 -2.89 -20.64
C ASN A 268 9.44 -2.16 -19.48
N ALA A 269 10.44 -1.33 -19.76
CA ALA A 269 11.21 -0.70 -18.68
C ALA A 269 10.36 0.22 -17.77
N GLY A 270 9.18 0.70 -18.19
CA GLY A 270 8.34 1.60 -17.39
C GLY A 270 6.87 1.23 -17.31
N ARG A 271 6.44 0.08 -17.87
CA ARG A 271 5.04 -0.36 -17.89
C ARG A 271 4.92 -1.84 -17.53
N LEU A 272 3.83 -2.15 -16.83
CA LEU A 272 3.40 -3.50 -16.51
C LEU A 272 1.96 -3.69 -16.95
N LYS A 273 1.69 -4.78 -17.65
CA LYS A 273 0.36 -5.24 -18.03
C LYS A 273 0.14 -6.64 -17.51
N VAL A 274 -1.01 -6.85 -16.86
CA VAL A 274 -1.42 -8.16 -16.35
C VAL A 274 -2.83 -8.45 -16.83
N ASP A 275 -2.99 -9.60 -17.48
CA ASP A 275 -4.29 -10.18 -17.82
C ASP A 275 -4.30 -11.63 -17.34
N THR A 276 -5.24 -11.98 -16.48
CA THR A 276 -5.32 -13.32 -15.90
C THR A 276 -6.76 -13.76 -15.71
N ARG A 277 -7.05 -14.99 -16.09
CA ARG A 277 -8.25 -15.71 -15.65
C ARG A 277 -7.91 -16.58 -14.44
N PHE A 278 -8.79 -16.58 -13.45
CA PHE A 278 -8.59 -17.31 -12.19
C PHE A 278 -9.90 -17.82 -11.60
N GLY A 279 -9.80 -18.71 -10.62
CA GLY A 279 -10.94 -19.33 -9.94
C GLY A 279 -11.20 -20.77 -10.40
N THR A 280 -12.39 -21.29 -10.05
CA THR A 280 -12.77 -22.67 -10.35
C THR A 280 -13.45 -22.79 -11.72
N ALA A 281 -13.73 -24.02 -12.17
CA ALA A 281 -14.50 -24.25 -13.39
C ALA A 281 -15.88 -23.58 -13.36
N THR A 282 -16.50 -23.49 -12.17
CA THR A 282 -17.83 -22.91 -11.95
C THR A 282 -17.83 -21.43 -11.61
N SER A 283 -16.67 -20.83 -11.32
CA SER A 283 -16.54 -19.42 -10.94
C SER A 283 -15.24 -18.85 -11.51
N THR A 284 -15.23 -18.63 -12.82
CA THR A 284 -14.09 -18.02 -13.53
C THR A 284 -14.23 -16.50 -13.50
N LYS A 285 -13.16 -15.82 -13.11
CA LYS A 285 -13.06 -14.35 -13.12
C LYS A 285 -11.89 -13.90 -13.99
N ARG A 286 -11.96 -12.69 -14.55
CA ARG A 286 -10.83 -12.05 -15.24
C ARG A 286 -10.38 -10.82 -14.47
N PHE A 287 -9.09 -10.74 -14.23
CA PHE A 287 -8.42 -9.51 -13.79
C PHE A 287 -7.55 -8.99 -14.92
N PHE A 288 -7.77 -7.73 -15.27
CA PHE A 288 -6.97 -7.02 -16.24
C PHE A 288 -6.57 -5.69 -15.63
N ASN A 289 -5.27 -5.37 -15.66
CA ASN A 289 -4.80 -4.05 -15.29
C ASN A 289 -3.48 -3.70 -15.98
N GLU A 290 -3.27 -2.40 -16.16
CA GLU A 290 -2.04 -1.82 -16.68
C GLU A 290 -1.54 -0.72 -15.75
N TRP A 291 -0.25 -0.73 -15.46
CA TRP A 291 0.42 0.28 -14.64
C TRP A 291 1.52 0.94 -15.46
N GLU A 292 1.57 2.27 -15.44
CA GLU A 292 2.79 3.01 -15.70
C GLU A 292 3.59 3.05 -14.39
N LEU A 293 4.72 2.36 -14.35
CA LEU A 293 5.50 2.13 -13.13
C LEU A 293 6.17 3.42 -12.64
N PHE A 294 6.35 3.54 -11.32
CA PHE A 294 6.98 4.71 -10.69
C PHE A 294 8.41 4.93 -11.17
N GLY A 295 9.24 3.89 -11.16
CA GLY A 295 10.63 3.90 -11.65
C GLY A 295 10.84 2.91 -12.78
N LEU A 296 12.05 2.88 -13.32
CA LEU A 296 12.41 1.96 -14.38
C LEU A 296 12.86 0.60 -13.85
N ILE A 297 12.60 -0.44 -14.65
CA ILE A 297 12.90 -1.83 -14.32
C ILE A 297 13.80 -2.47 -15.38
N ASP A 298 14.56 -3.47 -14.96
CA ASP A 298 15.23 -4.42 -15.85
C ASP A 298 14.26 -5.59 -16.12
N VAL A 299 13.73 -5.62 -17.34
CA VAL A 299 12.75 -6.63 -17.78
C VAL A 299 13.35 -8.05 -17.72
N ASN A 300 14.62 -8.22 -18.08
CA ASN A 300 15.26 -9.53 -18.17
C ASN A 300 15.54 -10.15 -16.80
N GLN A 301 15.77 -9.30 -15.79
CA GLN A 301 15.99 -9.74 -14.41
C GLN A 301 14.70 -9.78 -13.58
N SER A 302 13.57 -9.37 -14.15
CA SER A 302 12.27 -9.45 -13.50
C SER A 302 11.66 -10.84 -13.68
N THR A 303 10.88 -11.30 -12.71
CA THR A 303 10.30 -12.66 -12.72
C THR A 303 8.83 -12.65 -12.34
N VAL A 304 8.11 -13.68 -12.79
CA VAL A 304 6.69 -13.89 -12.50
C VAL A 304 6.48 -15.30 -11.98
N GLU A 305 5.87 -15.42 -10.81
CA GLU A 305 5.50 -16.68 -10.20
C GLU A 305 3.98 -16.74 -9.95
N LEU A 306 3.36 -17.82 -10.44
CA LEU A 306 1.97 -18.14 -10.18
C LEU A 306 1.90 -19.07 -8.96
N LEU A 307 1.33 -18.56 -7.88
CA LEU A 307 1.07 -19.30 -6.66
C LEU A 307 -0.42 -19.66 -6.56
N GLN A 308 -0.76 -20.58 -5.67
CA GLN A 308 -2.14 -21.04 -5.52
C GLN A 308 -3.12 -19.91 -5.12
N SER A 309 -2.68 -18.96 -4.31
CA SER A 309 -3.52 -17.87 -3.79
C SER A 309 -3.30 -16.51 -4.45
N LYS A 310 -2.23 -16.35 -5.23
CA LYS A 310 -1.80 -15.06 -5.77
C LYS A 310 -0.85 -15.23 -6.95
N ILE A 311 -0.66 -14.14 -7.69
CA ILE A 311 0.42 -13.97 -8.66
C ILE A 311 1.44 -13.05 -8.01
N GLU A 312 2.72 -13.44 -8.01
CA GLU A 312 3.82 -12.63 -7.51
C GLU A 312 4.71 -12.19 -8.67
N ILE A 313 4.91 -10.89 -8.81
CA ILE A 313 5.73 -10.28 -9.86
C ILE A 313 6.87 -9.56 -9.16
N ILE A 314 8.10 -10.03 -9.37
CA ILE A 314 9.31 -9.43 -8.81
C ILE A 314 9.95 -8.58 -9.90
N LEU A 315 9.85 -7.26 -9.75
CA LEU A 315 10.41 -6.30 -10.67
C LEU A 315 11.81 -5.89 -10.19
N LYS A 316 12.84 -6.14 -11.01
CA LYS A 316 14.20 -5.67 -10.74
C LYS A 316 14.27 -4.18 -11.09
N LYS A 317 14.62 -3.33 -10.13
CA LYS A 317 14.81 -1.90 -10.42
C LYS A 317 16.05 -1.70 -11.28
N ALA A 318 15.91 -0.92 -12.36
CA ALA A 318 17.04 -0.43 -13.14
C ALA A 318 17.72 0.77 -12.46
N GLU A 319 17.00 1.45 -11.58
CA GLU A 319 17.46 2.66 -10.89
C GLU A 319 17.54 2.43 -9.37
N PRO A 320 18.50 3.06 -8.67
CA PRO A 320 18.62 2.99 -7.22
C PRO A 320 17.59 3.89 -6.50
N LEU A 321 16.32 3.83 -6.92
CA LEU A 321 15.22 4.64 -6.39
C LEU A 321 14.36 3.86 -5.41
N ASN A 322 13.86 4.56 -4.39
CA ASN A 322 12.82 4.05 -3.51
C ASN A 322 11.44 4.43 -4.07
N TRP A 323 10.57 3.44 -4.23
CA TRP A 323 9.23 3.60 -4.78
C TRP A 323 8.23 3.86 -3.66
N SER A 324 7.70 5.08 -3.60
CA SER A 324 6.64 5.44 -2.64
C SER A 324 5.26 4.94 -3.03
N ARG A 325 5.09 4.53 -4.29
CA ARG A 325 3.89 3.98 -4.93
C ARG A 325 4.30 3.09 -6.09
N LEU A 326 3.38 2.27 -6.58
CA LEU A 326 3.63 1.37 -7.70
C LEU A 326 3.61 2.12 -9.03
N ASP A 327 2.65 3.03 -9.18
CA ASP A 327 2.36 3.79 -10.38
C ASP A 327 2.98 5.18 -10.38
N ARG A 328 3.21 5.74 -11.57
CA ARG A 328 3.66 7.11 -11.74
C ARG A 328 2.51 8.08 -11.41
N PRO A 329 2.76 9.18 -10.66
CA PRO A 329 1.75 10.23 -10.52
C PRO A 329 1.33 10.77 -11.88
N PHE A 330 0.03 10.95 -12.08
CA PHE A 330 -0.48 11.78 -13.17
C PHE A 330 0.17 13.18 -13.08
N GLN A 331 0.96 13.56 -14.08
CA GLN A 331 1.35 14.95 -14.26
C GLN A 331 0.11 15.68 -14.77
N ILE A 332 -0.54 16.43 -13.88
CA ILE A 332 -1.54 17.41 -14.28
C ILE A 332 -0.75 18.49 -15.03
N HIS A 333 -0.94 18.54 -16.35
CA HIS A 333 -0.37 19.57 -17.21
C HIS A 333 -1.10 20.91 -17.04
#